data_AF-A0A2G5XG37-F1
#
_entry.id   AF-A0A2G5XG37-F1
#
_cell.length_a   1.000
_cell.length_b   1.000
_cell.length_c   1.000
_cell.angle_alpha   90.00
_cell.angle_beta   90.00
_cell.angle_gamma   90.00
#
_symmetry.space_group_name_H-M   'P 1'
#
loop_
_entity.id
_entity.type
_entity.pdbx_description
1 polymer ?
#
loop_
_entity_poly.entity_id
_entity_poly.type
_entity_poly.pdbx_seq_one_letter_code
_entity_poly.pdbx_strand_id
1 'polypeptide(L)' 'MIKVTRLNRTTFTLNALYIERVESFPDTTITLTTGSKYVVLDSAEEVNSRIIEFYQAVQLLSNPHIRGDEEDEE' A
#
# COMPACT_ATOMS: atom_id res chain seq x y z
N MET A 1 4.53 -2.68 -6.05
CA MET A 1 5.40 -3.09 -4.93
C MET A 1 5.82 -1.84 -4.18
N ILE A 2 5.81 -1.86 -2.84
CA ILE A 2 6.31 -0.78 -1.99
C ILE A 2 7.57 -1.22 -1.27
N LYS A 3 8.57 -0.34 -1.14
CA LYS A 3 9.77 -0.62 -0.34
C LYS A 3 9.44 -0.41 1.13
N VAL A 4 9.97 -1.24 2.01
CA VAL A 4 9.88 -1.14 3.47
C VAL A 4 11.17 -1.67 4.11
N THR A 5 11.40 -1.31 5.37
CA THR A 5 12.63 -1.60 6.11
C THR A 5 12.28 -2.35 7.40
N ARG A 6 12.82 -3.55 7.58
CA ARG A 6 12.66 -4.29 8.84
C ARG A 6 13.43 -3.63 9.98
N LEU A 7 13.11 -4.01 11.22
CA LEU A 7 13.85 -3.58 12.42
C LEU A 7 15.36 -3.87 12.37
N ASN A 8 15.76 -4.93 11.65
CA ASN A 8 17.18 -5.27 11.44
C ASN A 8 17.86 -4.43 10.33
N ARG A 9 17.23 -3.34 9.86
CA ARG A 9 17.70 -2.45 8.78
C ARG A 9 17.80 -3.09 7.39
N THR A 10 17.29 -4.31 7.21
CA THR A 10 17.18 -4.91 5.87
C THR A 10 15.98 -4.33 5.13
N THR A 11 16.20 -3.89 3.89
CA THR A 11 15.14 -3.40 3.02
C THR A 11 14.58 -4.51 2.17
N PHE A 12 13.27 -4.53 1.96
CA PHE A 12 12.60 -5.45 1.06
C PHE A 12 11.40 -4.78 0.41
N THR A 13 10.83 -5.41 -0.61
CA THR A 13 9.63 -4.92 -1.28
C THR A 13 8.43 -5.79 -0.93
N LEU A 14 7.31 -5.16 -0.64
CA LEU A 14 6.05 -5.80 -0.32
C LEU A 14 4.99 -5.48 -1.39
N ASN A 15 4.12 -6.45 -1.69
CA ASN A 15 2.98 -6.18 -2.57
C ASN A 15 1.91 -5.41 -1.81
N ALA A 16 1.66 -4.15 -2.20
CA ALA A 16 0.66 -3.31 -1.57
C ALA A 16 -0.78 -3.81 -1.77
N LEU A 17 -1.07 -4.54 -2.86
CA LEU A 17 -2.40 -5.12 -3.11
C LEU A 17 -2.78 -6.21 -2.08
N TYR A 18 -1.80 -6.78 -1.38
CA TYR A 18 -2.04 -7.82 -0.38
C TYR A 18 -1.90 -7.33 1.05
N ILE A 19 -1.71 -6.03 1.27
CA ILE A 19 -1.71 -5.45 2.61
C ILE A 19 -3.15 -5.37 3.08
N GLU A 20 -3.43 -6.03 4.20
CA GLU A 20 -4.75 -6.04 4.83
C GLU A 20 -4.87 -4.90 5.84
N ARG A 21 -3.85 -4.71 6.68
CA ARG A 21 -3.82 -3.66 7.70
C ARG A 21 -2.41 -3.18 8.00
N VAL A 22 -2.30 -1.91 8.35
CA VAL A 22 -1.11 -1.25 8.88
C VAL A 22 -1.47 -0.69 10.24
N GLU A 23 -0.85 -1.21 11.29
CA GLU A 23 -1.09 -0.82 12.68
C GLU A 23 0.22 -0.26 13.26
N SER A 24 0.13 0.74 14.14
CA SER A 24 1.28 1.28 14.89
C SER A 24 0.98 1.13 16.36
N PHE A 25 1.76 0.35 17.14
CA PHE A 25 1.94 0.44 18.60
C PHE A 25 2.68 -0.81 19.16
N PRO A 26 3.89 -0.71 19.74
CA PRO A 26 4.82 0.43 19.76
C PRO A 26 5.56 0.64 18.42
N ASP A 27 5.60 -0.39 17.58
CA ASP A 27 6.22 -0.38 16.25
C ASP A 27 5.15 -0.54 15.15
N THR A 28 5.49 -0.19 13.91
CA THR A 28 4.60 -0.39 12.76
C THR A 28 4.56 -1.86 12.36
N THR A 29 3.37 -2.46 12.37
CA THR A 29 3.12 -3.83 11.91
C THR A 29 2.24 -3.81 10.66
N ILE A 30 2.74 -4.44 9.59
CA ILE A 30 2.00 -4.67 8.35
C ILE A 30 1.51 -6.11 8.35
N THR A 31 0.20 -6.31 8.26
CA THR A 31 -0.40 -7.65 8.10
C THR A 31 -0.87 -7.82 6.65
N LEU A 32 -0.54 -8.96 6.06
CA LEU A 32 -1.02 -9.36 4.74
C LEU A 32 -2.33 -10.13 4.83
N THR A 33 -3.07 -10.18 3.72
CA THR A 33 -4.30 -10.99 3.57
C THR A 33 -4.11 -12.50 3.83
N THR A 34 -2.87 -12.97 3.84
CA THR A 34 -2.51 -14.36 4.21
C THR A 34 -2.38 -14.56 5.72
N GLY A 35 -2.51 -13.49 6.53
CA GLY A 35 -2.22 -13.47 7.96
C GLY A 35 -0.73 -13.26 8.31
N SER A 36 0.16 -13.24 7.32
CA SER A 36 1.60 -12.97 7.54
C SER A 36 1.82 -11.54 8.07
N LYS A 37 2.73 -11.36 9.03
CA LYS A 37 3.01 -10.06 9.66
C LYS A 37 4.47 -9.64 9.50
N TYR A 38 4.68 -8.35 9.27
CA TYR A 38 6.00 -7.73 9.19
C TYR A 38 6.07 -6.52 10.10
N VAL A 39 7.04 -6.51 11.01
CA VAL A 39 7.35 -5.32 11.82
C VAL A 39 8.44 -4.52 11.10
N VAL A 40 8.18 -3.23 10.89
CA VAL A 40 9.01 -2.34 10.08
C VAL A 40 9.42 -1.10 10.86
N LEU A 41 10.53 -0.49 10.46
CA LEU A 41 11.03 0.79 10.98
C LEU A 41 10.26 1.98 10.42
N ASP A 42 9.66 1.81 9.24
CA ASP A 42 8.88 2.85 8.59
C ASP A 42 7.63 3.18 9.42
N SER A 43 7.26 4.45 9.49
CA SER A 43 6.03 4.85 10.20
C SER A 43 4.79 4.38 9.44
N ALA A 44 3.65 4.27 10.13
CA ALA A 44 2.39 3.95 9.47
C ALA A 44 2.04 4.98 8.37
N GLU A 45 2.35 6.26 8.57
CA GLU A 45 2.16 7.32 7.57
C GLU A 45 3.04 7.11 6.33
N GLU A 46 4.32 6.75 6.51
CA GLU A 46 5.23 6.48 5.39
C GLU A 46 4.76 5.26 4.58
N VAL A 47 4.33 4.20 5.27
CA VAL A 47 3.78 3.01 4.62
C VAL A 47 2.52 3.37 3.83
N ASN A 48 1.59 4.12 4.43
CA ASN A 48 0.36 4.56 3.78
C ASN A 48 0.63 5.43 2.54
N SER A 49 1.58 6.36 2.64
CA SER A 49 1.95 7.23 1.51
C SER A 49 2.45 6.39 0.32
N ARG A 50 3.31 5.40 0.57
CA ARG A 50 3.81 4.49 -0.47
C ARG A 50 2.71 3.60 -1.06
N ILE A 51 1.71 3.20 -0.26
CA ILE A 51 0.54 2.45 -0.74
C ILE A 51 -0.29 3.32 -1.69
N ILE A 52 -0.55 4.59 -1.34
CA ILE A 52 -1.29 5.53 -2.17
C ILE A 52 -0.56 5.78 -3.49
N GLU A 53 0.74 6.07 -3.44
CA GLU A 53 1.59 6.22 -4.63
C GLU A 53 1.52 4.99 -5.54
N PHE A 54 1.57 3.79 -4.95
CA PHE A 54 1.42 2.56 -5.70
C PHE A 54 0.04 2.44 -6.38
N TYR A 55 -1.06 2.75 -5.69
CA TYR A 55 -2.40 2.70 -6.27
C TYR A 55 -2.62 3.70 -7.40
N GLN A 56 -2.06 4.91 -7.26
CA GLN A 56 -2.06 5.91 -8.32
C GLN A 56 -1.25 5.42 -9.54
N ALA A 57 -0.06 4.87 -9.30
CA ALA A 57 0.83 4.40 -10.36
C ALA A 57 0.23 3.25 -11.18
N VAL A 58 -0.53 2.36 -10.55
CA VAL A 58 -1.18 1.24 -11.27
C VAL A 58 -2.60 1.56 -11.74
N GLN A 59 -3.01 2.83 -11.64
CA GLN A 59 -4.34 3.33 -12.05
C GLN A 59 -5.52 2.51 -11.50
N LEU A 60 -5.34 1.87 -10.34
CA LEU A 60 -6.36 0.96 -9.77
C LEU A 60 -7.71 1.68 -9.58
N LEU A 61 -7.66 2.98 -9.32
CA LEU A 61 -8.81 3.83 -8.99
C LEU A 61 -9.03 4.98 -10.00
N SER A 62 -8.21 5.06 -11.06
CA SER A 62 -8.17 6.23 -11.96
C SER A 62 -8.33 5.88 -13.43
N ASN A 63 -8.84 4.68 -13.77
CA ASN A 63 -9.22 4.41 -15.15
C ASN A 63 -10.51 5.20 -15.47
N PRO A 64 -10.47 6.24 -16.33
CA PRO A 64 -11.66 7.03 -16.65
C PRO A 64 -12.78 6.16 -17.25
N HIS A 65 -12.45 5.11 -17.99
CA HIS A 65 -13.42 4.14 -18.53
C HIS A 65 -14.15 3.31 -17.46
N ILE A 66 -13.62 3.19 -16.23
CA ILE A 66 -14.29 2.45 -15.14
C ILE A 66 -15.13 3.39 -14.26
N ARG A 67 -14.82 4.71 -14.27
CA ARG A 67 -15.50 5.68 -13.41
C ARG A 67 -16.94 5.99 -13.86
N GLY A 68 -17.33 5.54 -15.07
CA GLY A 68 -18.64 5.83 -15.64
C GLY A 68 -18.77 7.29 -16.10
N ASP A 69 -17.64 7.99 -16.24
CA ASP A 69 -17.56 9.31 -16.86
C ASP A 69 -17.54 9.15 -18.40
N GLU A 70 -18.39 8.28 -18.95
CA GLU A 70 -18.78 8.46 -20.35
C GLU A 70 -19.57 9.76 -20.35
N GLU A 71 -18.92 10.84 -20.79
CA GLU A 71 -19.61 12.05 -21.18
C GLU A 71 -20.73 11.65 -22.13
N ASP A 72 -21.94 12.07 -21.80
CA ASP A 72 -23.09 12.09 -22.71
C ASP A 72 -22.69 12.89 -23.97
N GLU A 73 -21.99 12.25 -24.91
CA GLU A 73 -21.80 12.75 -26.27
C GLU A 73 -22.89 12.14 -27.16
N GLU A 74 -24.11 12.70 -27.04
CA GLU A 74 -25.01 13.21 -28.12
C GLU A 74 -26.44 13.43 -27.62
#